data_AF-A0A916VKN9-F1
#
_entry.id   AF-A0A916VKN9-F1
#
_cell.length_a   1.000
_cell.length_b   1.000
_cell.length_c   1.000
_cell.angle_alpha   90.00
_cell.angle_beta   90.00
_cell.angle_gamma   90.00
#
_symmetry.space_group_name_H-M   'P 1'
#
loop_
_entity.id
_entity.type
_entity.pdbx_description
1 polymer ?
#
loop_
_entity_poly.entity_id
_entity_poly.type
_entity_poly.pdbx_seq_one_letter_code
_entity_poly.pdbx_strand_id
1 'polypeptide(L)' 'MTTVKEIQAAIQFLSPDDFTYLRKWMMELDWEQWNQEIEADSDSGKLDFLVNEALIEKAENKLHETIKKNYFRPRSNGW' A
#
# COMPACT_ATOMS: atom_id res chain seq x y z
N MET A 1 -7.78 -27.30 -5.35
CA MET A 1 -7.64 -25.87 -5.01
C MET A 1 -8.70 -25.57 -3.96
N THR A 2 -8.29 -25.09 -2.80
CA THR A 2 -9.22 -24.58 -1.78
C THR A 2 -9.84 -23.30 -2.31
N THR A 3 -11.16 -23.19 -2.25
CA THR A 3 -11.87 -21.99 -2.69
C THR A 3 -11.72 -20.87 -1.67
N VAL A 4 -11.85 -19.62 -2.12
CA VAL A 4 -11.84 -18.45 -1.21
C VAL A 4 -12.91 -18.60 -0.11
N LYS A 5 -14.07 -19.21 -0.44
CA LYS A 5 -15.15 -19.46 0.53
C LYS A 5 -14.72 -20.43 1.63
N GLU A 6 -13.98 -21.48 1.29
CA GLU A 6 -13.47 -22.44 2.28
C GLU A 6 -12.41 -21.81 3.19
N ILE A 7 -11.57 -20.92 2.66
CA ILE A 7 -10.61 -20.14 3.46
C ILE A 7 -11.36 -19.20 4.42
N GLN A 8 -12.37 -18.48 3.94
CA GLN A 8 -13.21 -17.61 4.78
C GLN A 8 -13.92 -18.39 5.89
N ALA A 9 -14.38 -19.60 5.60
CA ALA A 9 -14.96 -20.48 6.61
C ALA A 9 -13.92 -20.89 7.64
N ALA A 10 -12.72 -21.31 7.22
CA ALA A 10 -11.63 -21.68 8.12
C ALA A 10 -11.19 -20.53 9.03
N ILE A 11 -11.17 -19.29 8.51
CA ILE A 11 -10.83 -18.09 9.28
C ILE A 11 -11.80 -17.85 10.45
N GLN A 12 -13.09 -18.17 10.28
CA GLN A 12 -14.10 -18.00 11.34
C GLN A 12 -13.88 -18.93 12.54
N PHE A 13 -13.14 -20.02 12.35
CA PHE A 13 -12.83 -20.98 13.42
C PHE A 13 -11.47 -20.75 14.08
N LEU A 14 -10.73 -19.71 13.68
CA LEU A 14 -9.44 -19.39 14.28
C LEU A 14 -9.60 -18.88 15.70
N SER A 15 -8.61 -19.18 16.54
CA SER A 15 -8.48 -18.52 17.83
C SER A 15 -8.20 -17.01 17.63
N PRO A 16 -8.46 -16.17 18.65
CA PRO A 16 -8.11 -14.75 18.57
C PRO A 16 -6.63 -14.50 18.26
N ASP A 17 -5.74 -15.34 18.78
CA ASP A 17 -4.30 -15.24 18.56
C ASP A 17 -3.92 -15.63 17.13
N ASP A 18 -4.46 -16.74 16.62
CA ASP A 18 -4.22 -17.18 15.24
C ASP A 18 -4.79 -16.19 14.22
N PHE A 19 -5.96 -15.62 14.52
CA PHE A 19 -6.57 -14.58 13.70
C PHE A 19 -5.72 -13.31 13.67
N THR A 20 -5.16 -12.91 14.82
CA THR A 20 -4.24 -11.76 14.91
C THR A 20 -2.96 -12.01 14.12
N TYR A 21 -2.40 -13.22 14.24
CA TYR A 21 -1.23 -13.63 13.47
C TYR A 21 -1.52 -13.61 11.96
N LEU A 22 -2.64 -14.21 11.52
CA LEU A 22 -3.05 -14.23 10.12
C LEU A 22 -3.22 -12.81 9.57
N ARG A 23 -3.88 -11.92 10.32
CA ARG A 23 -4.04 -10.52 9.92
C ARG A 23 -2.71 -9.83 9.72
N LYS A 24 -1.76 -10.02 10.64
CA LYS A 24 -0.42 -9.43 10.53
C LYS A 24 0.30 -9.92 9.28
N TRP A 25 0.27 -11.24 9.04
CA TRP A 25 0.88 -11.83 7.86
C TRP A 25 0.26 -11.32 6.54
N MET A 26 -1.07 -11.20 6.47
CA MET A 26 -1.72 -10.64 5.28
C MET A 26 -1.30 -9.19 5.03
N MET A 27 -1.14 -8.39 6.09
CA MET A 27 -0.68 -7.02 5.95
C MET A 27 0.74 -6.96 5.40
N GLU A 28 1.64 -7.83 5.87
CA GLU A 28 3.01 -7.95 5.33
C GLU A 28 3.00 -8.36 3.85
N LEU A 29 2.11 -9.28 3.45
CA LEU A 29 1.95 -9.69 2.06
C LEU A 29 1.46 -8.55 1.17
N ASP A 30 0.47 -7.77 1.63
CA ASP A 30 -0.03 -6.60 0.93
C ASP A 30 1.07 -5.53 0.77
N TRP A 31 1.91 -5.33 1.80
CA TRP A 31 3.06 -4.42 1.73
C TRP A 31 4.08 -4.84 0.68
N GLU A 32 4.39 -6.14 0.60
CA GLU A 32 5.31 -6.67 -0.41
C GLU A 32 4.78 -6.48 -1.83
N GLN A 33 3.49 -6.77 -2.06
CA GLN A 33 2.85 -6.53 -3.36
C GLN A 33 2.87 -5.04 -3.73
N TRP A 34 2.59 -4.18 -2.75
CA TRP A 34 2.60 -2.74 -2.99
C TRP A 34 3.99 -2.21 -3.32
N ASN A 35 5.05 -2.76 -2.70
CA ASN A 35 6.42 -2.41 -3.06
C ASN A 35 6.72 -2.75 -4.53
N GLN A 36 6.31 -3.94 -4.98
CA GLN A 36 6.47 -4.38 -6.37
C GLN A 36 5.66 -3.52 -7.36
N GLU A 37 4.44 -3.14 -7.00
CA GLU A 37 3.61 -2.24 -7.81
C GLU A 37 4.24 -0.85 -7.96
N ILE A 38 4.79 -0.29 -6.87
CA ILE A 38 5.50 0.99 -6.91
C ILE A 38 6.73 0.93 -7.79
N GLU A 39 7.53 -0.14 -7.67
CA GLU A 39 8.71 -0.34 -8.52
C GLU A 39 8.32 -0.41 -10.01
N ALA A 40 7.30 -1.19 -10.34
CA ALA A 40 6.79 -1.29 -11.71
C ALA A 40 6.23 0.03 -12.25
N ASP A 41 5.49 0.77 -11.43
CA ASP A 41 4.93 2.07 -11.81
C ASP A 41 6.04 3.14 -11.97
N SER A 42 7.08 3.08 -11.14
CA SER A 42 8.32 3.87 -11.28
C SER A 42 9.00 3.58 -12.62
N ASP A 43 9.25 2.31 -12.93
CA ASP A 43 9.92 1.91 -14.18
C ASP A 43 9.10 2.25 -15.43
N SER A 44 7.76 2.26 -15.31
CA SER A 44 6.86 2.64 -16.40
C SER A 44 6.73 4.14 -16.63
N GLY A 45 7.36 4.99 -15.79
CA GLY A 45 7.27 6.45 -15.87
C GLY A 45 5.92 7.02 -15.38
N LYS A 46 5.03 6.19 -14.84
CA LYS A 46 3.75 6.66 -14.27
C LYS A 46 3.93 7.56 -13.06
N LEU A 47 5.07 7.47 -12.37
CA LEU A 47 5.40 8.33 -11.24
C LEU A 47 6.15 9.61 -11.65
N ASP A 48 6.44 9.82 -12.93
CA ASP A 48 7.17 10.99 -13.43
C ASP A 48 6.44 12.31 -13.14
N PHE A 49 5.12 12.28 -13.00
CA PHE A 49 4.35 13.48 -12.60
C PHE A 49 4.73 13.96 -11.20
N LEU A 50 5.06 13.07 -10.26
CA LEU A 50 5.51 13.42 -8.91
C LEU A 50 6.89 14.09 -8.94
N VAL A 51 7.77 13.62 -9.83
CA VAL A 51 9.09 14.23 -10.04
C VAL A 51 8.94 15.64 -10.62
N ASN A 52 8.08 15.81 -11.62
CA ASN A 52 7.80 17.11 -12.22
C ASN A 52 7.15 18.08 -11.22
N GLU A 53 6.19 17.61 -10.41
CA GLU A 53 5.57 18.39 -9.35
C GLU A 53 6.61 18.84 -8.30
N ALA A 54 7.47 17.93 -7.84
CA ALA A 54 8.55 18.25 -6.91
C ALA A 54 9.55 19.28 -7.47
N LEU A 55 9.85 19.23 -8.78
CA LEU A 55 10.71 20.21 -9.44
C LEU A 55 10.06 21.59 -9.54
N ILE A 56 8.76 21.65 -9.85
CA ILE A 56 7.98 22.88 -9.88
C ILE A 56 7.91 23.51 -8.48
N GLU A 57 7.58 22.73 -7.45
CA GLU A 57 7.50 23.22 -6.08
C GLU A 57 8.86 23.71 -5.54
N LYS A 58 9.94 23.03 -5.91
CA LYS A 58 11.32 23.46 -5.59
C LYS A 58 11.67 24.79 -6.28
N ALA A 59 11.27 24.98 -7.53
CA ALA A 59 11.47 26.23 -8.26
C ALA A 59 10.62 27.39 -7.69
N GLU A 60 9.44 27.08 -7.15
CA GLU A 60 8.54 28.03 -6.50
C GLU A 60 8.91 28.36 -5.04
N ASN A 61 9.97 27.77 -4.48
CA ASN A 61 10.40 27.96 -3.08
C ASN A 61 9.29 27.60 -2.05
N LYS A 62 8.31 26.76 -2.43
CA LYS A 62 7.15 26.36 -1.62
C LYS A 62 7.28 25.00 -0.96
N LEU A 63 8.49 24.44 -0.91
CA LEU A 63 8.80 23.07 -0.47
C LEU A 63 8.30 22.67 0.94
N HIS A 64 7.66 23.57 1.72
CA HIS A 64 7.40 23.33 3.13
C HIS A 64 6.00 22.84 3.54
N GLU A 65 5.00 22.73 2.65
CA GLU A 65 3.67 22.29 3.10
C GLU A 65 2.97 21.17 2.31
N THR A 66 3.25 20.96 1.02
CA THR A 66 2.40 20.06 0.22
C THR A 66 2.72 18.57 0.34
N ILE A 67 4.00 18.21 0.56
CA ILE A 67 4.44 16.80 0.60
C ILE A 67 3.84 16.04 1.80
N LYS A 68 3.30 16.74 2.80
CA LYS A 68 2.72 16.10 4.00
C LYS A 68 1.30 15.57 3.85
N LYS A 69 0.58 15.84 2.74
CA LYS A 69 -0.87 15.60 2.73
C LYS A 69 -1.43 14.49 1.85
N ASN A 70 -0.76 13.93 0.82
CA ASN A 70 -1.53 13.02 -0.06
C ASN A 70 -0.87 11.87 -0.83
N TYR A 71 0.45 11.62 -0.82
CA TYR A 71 1.01 10.65 -1.78
C TYR A 71 1.62 9.36 -1.21
N PHE A 72 1.42 9.10 0.08
CA PHE A 72 1.76 7.80 0.65
C PHE A 72 0.65 7.35 1.59
N ARG A 73 -0.56 7.20 1.03
CA ARG A 73 -1.58 6.39 1.70
C ARG A 73 -1.32 4.96 1.22
N PRO A 74 -0.73 4.08 2.05
CA PRO A 74 -0.86 2.65 1.77
C PRO A 74 -2.35 2.44 1.63
N ARG A 75 -2.77 1.72 0.59
CA ARG A 75 -4.16 1.47 0.25
C ARG A 75 -4.92 1.35 1.56
N SER A 76 -5.71 2.38 1.93
CA SER A 76 -6.50 2.32 3.15
C SER A 76 -7.66 1.39 2.82
N ASN A 77 -7.32 0.11 2.66
CA ASN A 77 -8.24 -0.99 2.70
C ASN A 77 -8.64 -1.03 4.16
N GLY A 78 -9.59 -0.17 4.51
CA GLY A 78 -10.32 -0.28 5.75
C GLY A 78 -10.92 -1.67 5.77
N TRP A 79 -10.35 -2.50 6.64
CA TRP A 79 -10.96 -3.65 7.28
C TRP A 79 -10.55 -3.60 8.74
#